data_AF-A0A946E931-F1
#
_entry.id   AF-A0A946E931-F1
#
_cell.length_a   1.000
_cell.length_b   1.000
_cell.length_c   1.000
_cell.angle_alpha   90.00
_cell.angle_beta   90.00
_cell.angle_gamma   90.00
#
_symmetry.space_group_name_H-M   'P 1'
#
loop_
_entity.id
_entity.type
_entity.pdbx_description
1 polymer ?
#
loop_
_entity_poly.entity_id
_entity_poly.type
_entity_poly.pdbx_seq_one_letter_code
_entity_poly.pdbx_strand_id
1 'polypeptide(L)'
;MIEDLIHNSEESRTEILQILNALNDEEFTATPLSGGWSISQVINHLITAETGTIKYISKKKLGAENLKNAGVRSQFNAAALKLALKTNKRFKAPSVLSAPENTSKENCLTAWDQCRKSLYLLFTDLDKSLLTKEIFKHP
;
A
#
# COMPACT_ATOMS: atom_id res chain seq x y z
N MET A 1 11.76 0.54 -15.77
CA MET A 1 12.15 0.99 -14.41
C MET A 1 10.93 1.14 -13.50
N ILE A 2 9.87 1.86 -13.91
CA ILE A 2 8.58 1.86 -13.17
C ILE A 2 7.75 0.65 -13.55
N GLU A 3 7.78 0.31 -14.82
CA GLU A 3 7.10 -0.83 -15.41
C GLU A 3 7.52 -2.13 -14.70
N ASP A 4 8.82 -2.30 -14.44
CA ASP A 4 9.35 -3.44 -13.67
C ASP A 4 8.88 -3.45 -12.21
N LEU A 5 8.76 -2.28 -11.57
CA LEU A 5 8.27 -2.19 -10.19
C LEU A 5 6.77 -2.51 -10.10
N ILE A 6 5.99 -2.07 -11.08
CA ILE A 6 4.57 -2.43 -11.21
C ILE A 6 4.44 -3.93 -11.42
N HIS A 7 5.22 -4.49 -12.34
CA HIS A 7 5.21 -5.92 -12.63
C HIS A 7 5.50 -6.76 -11.38
N ASN A 8 6.62 -6.50 -10.70
CA ASN A 8 6.99 -7.21 -9.47
C ASN A 8 5.92 -7.07 -8.36
N SER A 9 5.27 -5.90 -8.28
CA SER A 9 4.17 -5.68 -7.34
C SER A 9 2.93 -6.52 -7.66
N GLU A 10 2.62 -6.72 -8.94
CA GLU A 10 1.49 -7.57 -9.37
C GLU A 10 1.82 -9.06 -9.23
N GLU A 11 3.08 -9.46 -9.42
CA GLU A 11 3.53 -10.83 -9.11
C GLU A 11 3.31 -11.14 -7.62
N SER A 12 3.78 -10.25 -6.73
CA SER A 12 3.56 -10.40 -5.28
C SER A 12 2.07 -10.45 -4.91
N ARG A 13 1.23 -9.64 -5.58
CA ARG A 13 -0.22 -9.69 -5.38
C ARG A 13 -0.80 -11.03 -5.85
N THR A 14 -0.32 -11.57 -6.97
CA THR A 14 -0.78 -12.86 -7.51
C THR A 14 -0.52 -13.99 -6.53
N GLU A 15 0.66 -14.03 -5.91
CA GLU A 15 1.00 -14.99 -4.86
C GLU A 15 0.05 -14.88 -3.66
N ILE A 16 -0.26 -13.66 -3.21
CA ILE A 16 -1.22 -13.44 -2.13
C ILE A 16 -2.61 -13.95 -2.54
N LEU A 17 -3.08 -13.61 -3.75
CA LEU A 17 -4.39 -14.04 -4.24
C LEU A 17 -4.53 -15.56 -4.32
N GLN A 18 -3.46 -16.28 -4.67
CA GLN A 18 -3.47 -17.75 -4.65
C GLN A 18 -3.76 -18.29 -3.25
N ILE A 19 -3.15 -17.72 -2.21
CA ILE A 19 -3.40 -18.07 -0.82
C ILE A 19 -4.85 -17.73 -0.45
N LEU A 20 -5.30 -16.51 -0.76
CA LEU A 20 -6.65 -16.05 -0.41
C LEU A 20 -7.75 -16.85 -1.10
N ASN A 21 -7.52 -17.33 -2.33
CA ASN A 21 -8.49 -18.10 -3.09
C ASN A 21 -8.81 -19.45 -2.44
N ALA A 22 -7.85 -20.06 -1.73
CA ALA A 22 -8.05 -21.33 -1.04
C ALA A 22 -8.93 -21.23 0.22
N LEU A 23 -9.13 -20.03 0.76
CA LEU A 23 -9.86 -19.79 2.00
C LEU A 23 -11.36 -19.61 1.76
N ASN A 24 -12.21 -20.11 2.65
CA ASN A 24 -13.61 -19.71 2.69
C ASN A 24 -13.79 -18.38 3.46
N ASP A 25 -15.02 -17.85 3.51
CA ASP A 25 -15.30 -16.56 4.15
C ASP A 25 -15.09 -16.59 5.69
N GLU A 26 -15.40 -17.72 6.32
CA GLU A 26 -15.22 -17.93 7.77
C GLU A 26 -13.73 -17.89 8.13
N GLU A 27 -12.88 -18.60 7.36
CA GLU A 27 -11.42 -18.60 7.52
C GLU A 27 -10.81 -17.21 7.25
N PHE A 28 -11.34 -16.49 6.27
CA PHE A 28 -10.86 -15.16 5.89
C PHE A 28 -11.17 -14.08 6.95
N THR A 29 -12.32 -14.20 7.62
CA THR A 29 -12.80 -13.23 8.62
C THR A 29 -12.48 -13.64 10.06
N ALA A 30 -12.06 -14.89 10.29
CA ALA A 30 -11.72 -15.40 11.60
C ALA A 30 -10.59 -14.61 12.26
N THR A 31 -10.76 -14.32 13.55
CA THR A 31 -9.69 -13.77 14.39
C THR A 31 -8.73 -14.90 14.77
N PRO A 32 -7.41 -14.73 14.60
CA PRO A 32 -6.44 -15.75 15.00
C PRO A 32 -6.51 -16.07 16.50
N LEU A 33 -6.35 -17.34 16.86
CA LEU A 33 -6.31 -17.78 18.26
C LEU A 33 -5.16 -17.14 19.06
N SER A 34 -4.06 -16.81 18.38
CA SER A 34 -2.92 -16.10 18.96
C SER A 34 -3.17 -14.60 19.19
N GLY A 35 -4.36 -14.11 18.84
CA GLY A 35 -4.70 -12.68 18.78
C GLY A 35 -4.12 -11.99 17.54
N GLY A 36 -4.51 -10.74 17.33
CA GLY A 36 -4.10 -9.94 16.17
C GLY A 36 -5.24 -9.70 15.18
N TRP A 37 -4.87 -9.36 13.94
CA TRP A 37 -5.82 -9.06 12.87
C TRP A 37 -6.23 -10.33 12.12
N SER A 38 -7.51 -10.41 11.73
CA SER A 38 -7.97 -11.39 10.73
C SER A 38 -7.32 -11.11 9.36
N ILE A 39 -7.41 -12.06 8.44
CA ILE A 39 -6.90 -11.89 7.08
C ILE A 39 -7.62 -10.72 6.40
N SER A 40 -8.95 -10.64 6.56
CA SER A 40 -9.75 -9.50 6.13
C SER A 40 -9.21 -8.16 6.63
N GLN A 41 -8.87 -8.05 7.92
CA GLN A 41 -8.32 -6.83 8.49
C GLN A 41 -6.93 -6.49 7.93
N VAL A 42 -6.09 -7.48 7.66
CA VAL A 42 -4.79 -7.28 7.00
C VAL A 42 -4.99 -6.73 5.59
N ILE A 43 -5.92 -7.29 4.81
CA ILE A 43 -6.22 -6.82 3.47
C ILE A 43 -6.83 -5.41 3.49
N ASN A 44 -7.78 -5.13 4.39
CA ASN A 44 -8.35 -3.79 4.53
C ASN A 44 -7.32 -2.75 4.98
N HIS A 45 -6.33 -3.13 5.79
CA HIS A 45 -5.20 -2.26 6.09
C HIS A 45 -4.37 -1.93 4.84
N LEU A 46 -4.08 -2.94 4.00
CA LEU A 46 -3.36 -2.76 2.75
C LEU A 46 -4.12 -1.82 1.79
N ILE A 47 -5.43 -2.05 1.60
CA ILE A 47 -6.30 -1.19 0.80
C ILE A 47 -6.25 0.25 1.30
N THR A 48 -6.29 0.45 2.63
CA THR A 48 -6.20 1.78 3.25
C THR A 48 -4.88 2.47 2.93
N ALA A 49 -3.75 1.75 3.04
CA ALA A 49 -2.42 2.28 2.76
C ALA A 49 -2.25 2.65 1.28
N GLU A 50 -2.70 1.78 0.37
CA GLU A 50 -2.66 2.03 -1.08
C GLU A 50 -3.58 3.19 -1.48
N THR A 51 -4.83 3.20 -0.99
CA THR A 51 -5.78 4.29 -1.24
C THR A 51 -5.28 5.62 -0.70
N GLY A 52 -4.66 5.63 0.48
CA GLY A 52 -4.02 6.80 1.07
C GLY A 52 -2.87 7.32 0.20
N THR A 53 -2.05 6.41 -0.33
CA THR A 53 -0.97 6.73 -1.25
C THR A 53 -1.49 7.36 -2.54
N ILE A 54 -2.53 6.75 -3.14
CA ILE A 54 -3.19 7.29 -4.34
C ILE A 54 -3.70 8.71 -4.09
N LYS A 55 -4.47 8.90 -3.01
CA LYS A 55 -5.00 10.22 -2.64
C LYS A 55 -3.89 11.24 -2.42
N TYR A 56 -2.82 10.86 -1.73
CA TYR A 56 -1.71 11.76 -1.44
C TYR A 56 -0.99 12.21 -2.71
N ILE A 57 -0.59 11.26 -3.57
CA ILE A 57 0.13 11.57 -4.81
C ILE A 57 -0.77 12.38 -5.75
N SER A 58 -2.03 11.96 -5.95
CA SER A 58 -2.99 12.70 -6.77
C SER A 58 -3.16 14.14 -6.30
N LYS A 59 -3.21 14.38 -4.99
CA LYS A 59 -3.25 15.73 -4.42
C LYS A 59 -1.96 16.51 -4.68
N LYS A 60 -0.79 15.88 -4.56
CA LYS A 60 0.52 16.52 -4.79
C LYS A 60 0.77 16.86 -6.26
N LYS A 61 0.24 16.06 -7.20
CA LYS A 61 0.31 16.33 -8.65
C LYS A 61 -0.30 17.68 -9.02
N LEU A 62 -1.36 18.12 -8.33
CA LEU A 62 -2.07 19.38 -8.62
C LEU A 62 -1.24 20.64 -8.33
N GLY A 63 -0.16 20.55 -7.54
CA GLY A 63 0.77 21.63 -7.25
C GLY A 63 2.21 21.23 -7.53
N ALA A 64 2.41 20.49 -8.62
CA ALA A 64 3.68 19.88 -9.00
C ALA A 64 4.84 20.89 -9.13
N GLU A 65 4.54 22.10 -9.59
CA GLU A 65 5.48 23.21 -9.75
C GLU A 65 6.13 23.65 -8.44
N ASN A 66 5.43 23.43 -7.32
CA ASN A 66 5.90 23.76 -5.97
C ASN A 66 6.69 22.60 -5.31
N LEU A 67 6.81 21.45 -5.98
CA LEU A 67 7.54 20.30 -5.45
C LEU A 67 9.05 20.51 -5.57
N LYS A 68 9.72 20.34 -4.44
CA LYS A 68 11.18 20.33 -4.37
C LYS A 68 11.73 19.09 -5.06
N ASN A 69 12.93 19.23 -5.64
CA ASN A 69 13.70 18.08 -6.10
C ASN A 69 14.12 17.23 -4.89
N ALA A 70 14.10 15.91 -5.05
CA ALA A 70 14.57 14.99 -4.04
C ALA A 70 16.09 15.16 -3.86
N GLY A 71 16.51 15.51 -2.64
CA GLY A 71 17.91 15.66 -2.27
C GLY A 71 18.52 14.39 -1.69
N VAL A 72 19.81 14.47 -1.33
CA VAL A 72 20.56 13.36 -0.68
C VAL A 72 19.88 12.89 0.60
N ARG A 73 19.33 13.82 1.41
CA ARG A 73 18.58 13.48 2.63
C ARG A 73 17.36 12.59 2.33
N SER A 74 16.65 12.88 1.25
CA SER A 74 15.45 12.15 0.86
C SER A 74 15.79 10.74 0.37
N GLN A 75 16.91 10.59 -0.33
CA GLN A 75 17.46 9.29 -0.71
C GLN A 75 17.88 8.46 0.52
N PHE A 76 18.57 9.08 1.49
CA PHE A 76 18.94 8.41 2.75
C PHE A 76 17.71 7.96 3.54
N ASN A 77 16.70 8.82 3.69
CA ASN A 77 15.45 8.48 4.36
C ASN A 77 14.73 7.31 3.67
N ALA A 78 14.70 7.31 2.33
CA ALA A 78 14.09 6.22 1.56
C ALA A 78 14.86 4.90 1.73
N ALA A 79 16.19 4.94 1.75
CA ALA A 79 17.02 3.76 2.00
C ALA A 79 16.81 3.22 3.43
N ALA A 80 16.82 4.09 4.44
CA ALA A 80 16.55 3.73 5.83
C ALA A 80 15.17 3.10 6.01
N LEU A 81 14.14 3.67 5.37
CA LEU A 81 12.78 3.12 5.36
C LEU A 81 12.74 1.72 4.74
N LYS A 82 13.32 1.54 3.55
CA LYS A 82 13.38 0.21 2.89
C LYS A 82 14.07 -0.83 3.78
N LEU A 83 15.12 -0.43 4.48
CA LEU A 83 15.83 -1.33 5.40
C LEU A 83 14.97 -1.65 6.62
N ALA A 84 14.28 -0.67 7.19
CA ALA A 84 13.36 -0.86 8.30
C ALA A 84 12.21 -1.81 7.97
N LEU A 85 11.62 -1.70 6.77
CA LEU A 85 10.53 -2.56 6.30
C LEU A 85 10.97 -4.02 6.05
N LYS A 86 12.27 -4.27 5.87
CA LYS A 86 12.83 -5.64 5.76
C LYS A 86 13.07 -6.30 7.12
N THR A 87 12.91 -5.57 8.23
CA THR A 87 13.09 -6.13 9.57
C THR A 87 11.79 -6.66 10.15
N ASN A 88 11.87 -7.60 11.10
CA ASN A 88 10.71 -8.09 11.86
C ASN A 88 10.25 -7.12 12.97
N LYS A 89 10.69 -5.85 12.91
CA LYS A 89 10.39 -4.86 13.95
C LYS A 89 8.95 -4.37 13.78
N ARG A 90 8.16 -4.47 14.86
CA ARG A 90 6.80 -3.91 14.91
C ARG A 90 6.86 -2.43 15.26
N PHE A 91 6.17 -1.60 14.47
CA PHE A 91 5.99 -0.17 14.75
C PHE A 91 4.63 0.02 15.42
N LYS A 92 4.60 0.77 16.53
CA LYS A 92 3.35 1.07 17.23
C LYS A 92 2.53 2.05 16.39
N ALA A 93 1.32 1.65 16.02
CA ALA A 93 0.36 2.54 15.40
C ALA A 93 -0.07 3.63 16.40
N PRO A 94 -0.29 4.88 15.96
CA PRO A 94 -0.90 5.91 16.79
C PRO A 94 -2.24 5.44 17.38
N SER A 95 -2.48 5.75 18.66
CA SER A 95 -3.70 5.33 19.38
C SER A 95 -5.00 5.93 18.84
N VAL A 96 -4.90 6.98 18.02
CA VAL A 96 -6.05 7.62 17.35
C VAL A 96 -6.58 6.81 16.18
N LEU A 97 -5.81 5.86 15.64
CA LEU A 97 -6.23 5.02 14.53
C LEU A 97 -7.02 3.82 15.05
N SER A 98 -8.21 3.60 14.48
CA SER A 98 -9.00 2.41 14.72
C SER A 98 -8.36 1.18 14.07
N ALA A 99 -8.73 -0.01 14.56
CA ALA A 99 -8.41 -1.25 13.87
C ALA A 99 -9.03 -1.24 12.45
N PRO A 100 -8.40 -1.91 11.47
CA PRO A 100 -9.00 -2.10 10.17
C PRO A 100 -10.35 -2.82 10.27
N GLU A 101 -11.24 -2.52 9.34
CA GLU A 101 -12.55 -3.18 9.27
C GLU A 101 -12.40 -4.67 8.95
N ASN A 102 -13.32 -5.48 9.45
CA ASN A 102 -13.44 -6.91 9.14
C ASN A 102 -14.68 -7.09 8.26
N THR A 103 -14.48 -7.37 6.98
CA THR A 103 -15.53 -7.49 5.97
C THR A 103 -15.41 -8.82 5.22
N SER A 104 -16.48 -9.22 4.51
CA SER A 104 -16.49 -10.47 3.75
C SER A 104 -15.37 -10.50 2.70
N LYS A 105 -14.93 -11.71 2.37
CA LYS A 105 -13.91 -11.99 1.36
C LYS A 105 -14.25 -11.32 0.02
N GLU A 106 -15.50 -11.44 -0.43
CA GLU A 106 -15.95 -10.83 -1.68
C GLU A 106 -15.77 -9.31 -1.68
N ASN A 107 -16.21 -8.64 -0.60
CA ASN A 107 -16.10 -7.19 -0.47
C ASN A 107 -14.64 -6.74 -0.42
N CYS A 108 -13.80 -7.41 0.37
CA CYS A 108 -12.37 -7.14 0.44
C CYS A 108 -11.68 -7.28 -0.92
N LEU A 109 -11.90 -8.40 -1.62
CA LEU A 109 -11.21 -8.68 -2.87
C LEU A 109 -11.68 -7.74 -3.99
N THR A 110 -12.97 -7.41 -4.02
CA THR A 110 -13.53 -6.41 -4.96
C THR A 110 -12.93 -5.03 -4.71
N ALA A 111 -12.90 -4.58 -3.45
CA ALA A 111 -12.33 -3.29 -3.09
C ALA A 111 -10.82 -3.24 -3.38
N TRP A 112 -10.09 -4.33 -3.12
CA TRP A 112 -8.67 -4.40 -3.41
C TRP A 112 -8.41 -4.35 -4.92
N ASP A 113 -9.18 -5.06 -5.74
CA ASP A 113 -9.04 -5.01 -7.19
C ASP A 113 -9.27 -3.59 -7.76
N GLN A 114 -10.29 -2.88 -7.26
CA GLN A 114 -10.54 -1.48 -7.62
C GLN A 114 -9.39 -0.56 -7.20
N CYS A 115 -8.85 -0.77 -6.01
CA CYS A 115 -7.68 -0.04 -5.51
C CYS A 115 -6.47 -0.26 -6.41
N ARG A 116 -6.20 -1.51 -6.81
CA ARG A 116 -5.07 -1.88 -7.68
C ARG A 116 -5.18 -1.30 -9.09
N LYS A 117 -6.38 -1.32 -9.68
CA LYS A 117 -6.65 -0.64 -10.97
C LYS A 117 -6.35 0.85 -10.87
N SER A 118 -6.78 1.49 -9.79
CA SER A 118 -6.53 2.92 -9.55
C SER A 118 -5.04 3.22 -9.34
N LEU A 119 -4.32 2.34 -8.64
CA LEU A 119 -2.89 2.46 -8.42
C LEU A 119 -2.10 2.30 -9.72
N TYR A 120 -2.49 1.32 -10.56
CA TYR A 120 -1.91 1.11 -11.88
C TYR A 120 -2.04 2.37 -12.74
N LEU A 121 -3.27 2.89 -12.89
CA LEU A 121 -3.54 4.12 -13.65
C LEU A 121 -2.73 5.30 -13.13
N LEU A 122 -2.64 5.47 -11.81
CA LEU A 122 -1.86 6.54 -11.21
C LEU A 122 -0.39 6.49 -11.65
N PHE A 123 0.23 5.31 -11.65
CA PHE A 123 1.65 5.15 -11.97
C PHE A 123 1.92 5.18 -13.48
N THR A 124 1.03 4.66 -14.31
CA THR A 124 1.16 4.77 -15.77
C THR A 124 0.99 6.20 -16.26
N ASP A 125 0.12 6.97 -15.60
CA ASP A 125 -0.21 8.36 -15.97
C ASP A 125 0.62 9.38 -15.19
N LEU A 126 1.64 8.94 -14.46
CA LEU A 126 2.52 9.83 -13.73
C LEU A 126 3.57 10.41 -14.67
N ASP A 127 3.64 11.74 -14.75
CA ASP A 127 4.74 12.41 -15.45
C ASP A 127 6.07 11.99 -14.82
N LYS A 128 6.96 11.43 -15.67
CA LYS A 128 8.28 10.94 -15.27
C LYS A 128 9.14 12.04 -14.64
N SER A 129 8.90 13.32 -14.95
CA SER A 129 9.59 14.44 -14.31
C SER A 129 9.38 14.47 -12.78
N LEU A 130 8.21 14.02 -12.31
CA LEU A 130 7.82 14.02 -10.90
C LEU A 130 8.53 12.95 -10.06
N LEU A 131 9.16 11.96 -10.70
CA LEU A 131 9.90 10.90 -10.02
C LEU A 131 11.15 11.41 -9.33
N THR A 132 11.67 12.55 -9.79
CA THR A 132 12.81 13.24 -9.19
C THR A 132 12.39 14.24 -8.10
N LYS A 133 11.08 14.33 -7.81
CA LYS A 133 10.50 15.28 -6.85
C LYS A 133 10.11 14.59 -5.55
N GLU A 134 9.97 15.39 -4.50
CA GLU A 134 9.42 14.93 -3.20
C GLU A 134 7.89 14.77 -3.24
N ILE A 135 7.39 13.99 -4.19
CA ILE A 135 5.96 13.82 -4.46
C ILE A 135 5.26 12.93 -3.43
N PHE A 136 5.99 12.07 -2.74
CA PHE A 136 5.46 11.18 -1.71
C PHE A 136 6.23 11.29 -0.41
N LYS A 137 5.50 11.32 0.71
CA LYS A 137 6.05 11.24 2.06
C LYS A 137 5.43 10.03 2.74
N HIS A 138 6.26 9.08 3.16
CA HIS A 138 5.79 7.92 3.89
C HIS A 138 5.16 8.35 5.23
N PRO A 139 3.98 7.81 5.59
CA PRO A 139 3.31 8.10 6.86
C PRO A 139 4.05 7.57 8.09
#